data_AF-A0A9D1S512-F1
#
_entry.id   AF-A0A9D1S512-F1
#
_cell.length_a   1.000
_cell.length_b   1.000
_cell.length_c   1.000
_cell.angle_alpha   90.00
_cell.angle_beta   90.00
_cell.angle_gamma   90.00
#
_symmetry.space_group_name_H-M   'P 1'
#
loop_
_entity.id
_entity.type
_entity.pdbx_description
1 polymer ?
#
loop_
_entity_poly.entity_id
_entity_poly.type
_entity_poly.pdbx_seq_one_letter_code
_entity_poly.pdbx_strand_id
1 'polypeptide(L)' 'MTTDMQYAITVAGQRALIAVGLWLFIVILMAAIMGFITHRLAGKKGYTGYFWTGFFLNIVGLIYVAGLPVRRDD' A
#
# COMPACT_ATOMS: atom_id res chain seq x y z
N MET A 1 -17.43 32.65 24.06
CA MET A 1 -17.77 31.29 24.53
C MET A 1 -18.25 30.37 23.42
N THR A 2 -19.19 30.78 22.54
CA THR A 2 -19.60 29.98 21.37
C THR A 2 -18.56 30.00 20.25
N THR A 3 -17.91 31.14 20.02
CA THR A 3 -16.87 31.32 18.99
C THR A 3 -15.59 30.52 19.28
N ASP A 4 -15.18 30.46 20.55
CA ASP A 4 -13.98 29.73 20.99
C ASP A 4 -14.18 28.22 20.84
N MET A 5 -15.38 27.75 21.17
CA MET A 5 -15.79 26.36 20.99
C MET A 5 -15.88 26.00 19.50
N GLN A 6 -16.44 26.88 18.68
CA GLN A 6 -16.56 26.65 17.24
C GLN A 6 -15.18 26.64 16.55
N TYR A 7 -14.25 27.49 17.00
CA TYR A 7 -12.85 27.47 16.56
C TYR A 7 -12.15 26.16 16.96
N ALA A 8 -12.32 25.71 18.21
CA ALA A 8 -11.71 24.45 18.65
C ALA A 8 -12.18 23.24 17.80
N ILE A 9 -13.46 23.20 17.43
CA ILE A 9 -14.04 22.14 16.59
C ILE A 9 -13.48 22.18 15.16
N THR A 10 -13.36 23.36 14.54
CA THR A 10 -12.81 23.47 13.17
C THR A 10 -11.34 23.06 13.11
N VAL A 11 -10.53 23.45 14.11
CA VAL A 11 -9.11 23.08 14.16
C VAL A 11 -8.95 21.58 14.40
N ALA A 12 -9.76 20.98 15.30
CA ALA A 12 -9.76 19.53 15.53
C ALA A 12 -10.14 18.75 14.27
N GLY A 13 -11.18 19.18 13.55
CA GLY A 13 -11.61 18.57 12.29
C GLY A 13 -10.53 18.63 11.20
N GLN A 14 -9.88 19.80 11.05
CA GLN A 14 -8.78 19.97 10.09
C GLN A 14 -7.58 19.06 10.42
N ARG A 15 -7.23 18.94 11.71
CA ARG A 15 -6.15 18.04 12.15
C ARG A 15 -6.49 16.57 11.88
N ALA A 16 -7.73 16.17 12.09
CA ALA A 16 -8.18 14.81 11.82
C ALA A 16 -8.09 14.47 10.32
N LEU A 17 -8.54 15.40 9.46
CA LEU A 17 -8.45 15.22 8.00
C LEU A 17 -7.00 15.09 7.52
N ILE A 18 -6.10 15.94 8.04
CA ILE A 18 -4.66 15.86 7.72
C ILE A 18 -4.08 14.52 8.19
N ALA A 19 -4.40 14.09 9.41
CA ALA A 19 -3.90 12.84 9.96
C ALA A 19 -4.38 11.62 9.14
N VAL A 20 -5.65 11.57 8.77
CA VAL A 20 -6.20 10.50 7.93
C VAL A 20 -5.58 10.53 6.53
N GLY A 21 -5.43 11.72 5.94
CA GLY A 21 -4.81 11.88 4.62
C GLY A 21 -3.36 11.38 4.60
N LEU A 22 -2.56 11.76 5.60
CA LEU A 22 -1.18 11.29 5.76
C LEU A 22 -1.11 9.78 5.97
N TRP A 23 -1.99 9.23 6.81
CA TRP A 23 -2.04 7.80 7.07
C TRP A 23 -2.38 7.01 5.79
N LEU A 24 -3.39 7.43 5.04
CA LEU A 24 -3.76 6.81 3.76
C LEU A 24 -2.62 6.89 2.73
N PHE A 25 -1.94 8.04 2.65
CA PHE A 25 -0.79 8.21 1.77
C PHE A 25 0.33 7.22 2.09
N ILE A 26 0.67 7.07 3.37
CA ILE A 26 1.71 6.11 3.82
C ILE A 26 1.29 4.67 3.48
N VAL A 27 0.04 4.30 3.74
CA VAL A 27 -0.48 2.94 3.44
C VAL A 27 -0.40 2.64 1.95
N ILE A 28 -0.84 3.57 1.09
CA ILE A 28 -0.78 3.42 -0.37
C ILE A 28 0.67 3.33 -0.85
N LEU A 29 1.57 4.13 -0.28
CA LEU A 29 2.98 4.12 -0.63
C LEU A 29 3.64 2.78 -0.27
N MET A 30 3.37 2.23 0.93
CA MET A 30 3.87 0.90 1.29
C MET A 30 3.30 -0.20 0.39
N ALA A 31 2.00 -0.15 0.08
CA ALA A 31 1.36 -1.09 -0.84
C ALA A 31 2.00 -1.02 -2.25
N ALA A 32 2.28 0.18 -2.76
CA ALA A 32 2.94 0.39 -4.05
C ALA A 32 4.36 -0.18 -4.08
N ILE A 33 5.16 0.06 -3.03
CA ILE A 33 6.49 -0.54 -2.88
C ILE A 33 6.39 -2.07 -2.92
N MET A 34 5.44 -2.62 -2.16
CA MET A 34 5.25 -4.06 -2.09
C MET A 34 4.85 -4.67 -3.44
N GLY A 35 3.91 -4.04 -4.15
CA GLY A 35 3.52 -4.43 -5.50
C GLY A 35 4.69 -4.38 -6.49
N PHE A 36 5.58 -3.40 -6.37
CA PHE A 36 6.76 -3.32 -7.23
C PHE A 36 7.76 -4.46 -6.94
N ILE A 37 7.97 -4.80 -5.66
CA ILE A 37 8.83 -5.92 -5.25
C ILE A 37 8.27 -7.24 -5.77
N THR A 38 6.97 -7.51 -5.60
CA THR A 38 6.35 -8.74 -6.09
C THR A 38 6.39 -8.84 -7.60
N HIS A 39 6.14 -7.73 -8.32
CA HIS A 39 6.23 -7.70 -9.78
C HIS A 39 7.64 -8.02 -10.27
N ARG A 40 8.67 -7.42 -9.67
CA ARG A 40 10.07 -7.74 -10.02
C ARG A 40 10.43 -9.18 -9.69
N LEU A 41 9.96 -9.71 -8.56
CA LEU A 41 10.23 -11.10 -8.17
C LEU A 41 9.56 -12.09 -9.12
N ALA A 42 8.31 -11.83 -9.51
CA ALA A 42 7.59 -12.62 -10.49
C ALA A 42 8.29 -12.59 -11.87
N GLY A 43 8.73 -11.41 -12.31
CA GLY A 43 9.47 -11.24 -13.57
C GLY A 43 10.75 -12.09 -13.61
N LYS A 44 11.51 -12.14 -12.52
CA LYS A 44 12.70 -13.00 -12.41
C LYS A 44 12.39 -14.50 -12.48
N LYS A 45 11.15 -14.90 -12.21
CA LYS A 45 10.68 -16.29 -12.25
C LYS A 45 10.02 -16.67 -13.58
N GLY A 46 10.00 -15.78 -14.57
CA GLY A 46 9.35 -16.02 -15.86
C GLY A 46 7.84 -15.74 -15.86
N TYR A 47 7.33 -15.06 -14.83
CA TYR A 47 5.93 -14.65 -14.76
C TYR A 47 5.78 -13.15 -15.03
N THR A 48 4.80 -12.79 -15.84
CA THR A 48 4.37 -11.40 -16.05
C THR A 48 3.19 -11.08 -15.13
N GLY A 49 3.07 -9.82 -14.71
CA GLY A 49 2.04 -9.40 -13.75
C GLY A 49 2.47 -9.51 -12.28
N TYR A 50 1.53 -9.65 -11.35
CA TYR A 50 1.75 -9.73 -9.88
C TYR A 50 2.03 -8.42 -9.13
N PHE A 51 1.96 -7.26 -9.78
CA PHE A 51 1.95 -5.97 -9.07
C PHE A 51 0.75 -5.88 -8.12
N TRP A 52 -0.46 -6.09 -8.65
CA TRP A 52 -1.70 -6.02 -7.89
C TRP A 52 -1.76 -7.03 -6.75
N THR A 53 -1.13 -8.19 -6.93
CA THR A 53 -1.03 -9.23 -5.89
C THR A 53 -0.22 -8.76 -4.69
N GLY A 54 0.94 -8.11 -4.91
CA GLY A 54 1.71 -7.50 -3.82
C GLY A 54 1.10 -6.21 -3.28
N PHE A 55 0.39 -5.46 -4.12
CA PHE A 55 -0.26 -4.20 -3.74
C PHE A 55 -1.41 -4.43 -2.74
N PHE A 56 -2.31 -5.38 -3.02
CA PHE A 56 -3.46 -5.63 -2.15
C PHE A 56 -3.17 -6.59 -1.00
N LEU A 57 -2.35 -7.62 -1.22
CA LEU A 57 -2.09 -8.66 -0.21
C LEU A 57 -0.81 -8.40 0.59
N ASN A 58 -0.10 -7.31 0.29
CA ASN A 58 1.14 -6.89 0.95
C ASN A 58 2.12 -8.09 1.12
N ILE A 59 2.47 -8.45 2.37
CA ILE A 59 3.36 -9.56 2.67
C ILE A 59 2.85 -10.93 2.19
N VAL A 60 1.54 -11.16 2.24
CA VAL A 60 0.93 -12.42 1.78
C VAL A 60 1.09 -12.56 0.27
N GLY A 61 0.94 -11.47 -0.47
CA GLY A 61 1.18 -11.44 -1.91
C GLY A 61 2.63 -11.74 -2.27
N LEU A 62 3.58 -11.28 -1.46
CA LEU A 62 4.99 -11.62 -1.64
C LEU A 62 5.28 -13.07 -1.33
N ILE A 63 4.77 -13.62 -0.23
CA ILE A 63 4.94 -15.05 0.10
C ILE A 63 4.38 -15.91 -1.03
N TYR A 64 3.22 -15.55 -1.56
CA TYR A 64 2.63 -16.23 -2.72
C TYR A 64 3.57 -16.20 -3.93
N VAL A 65 4.06 -15.02 -4.33
CA VAL A 65 4.98 -14.91 -5.48
C VAL A 65 6.32 -15.58 -5.21
N ALA A 66 6.80 -15.56 -3.95
CA ALA A 66 7.99 -16.26 -3.52
C ALA A 66 7.83 -17.79 -3.55
N GLY A 67 6.61 -18.31 -3.35
CA GLY A 67 6.28 -19.73 -3.46
C GLY A 67 6.08 -20.23 -4.90
N LEU A 68 5.87 -19.34 -5.88
CA LEU A 68 5.72 -19.76 -7.27
C LEU A 68 6.97 -20.50 -7.78
N PRO A 69 6.82 -21.64 -8.46
CA PRO A 69 7.95 -22.35 -9.06
C PRO A 69 8.58 -21.50 -10.17
N VAL A 70 9.89 -21.60 -10.40
CA VAL A 70 10.51 -20.88 -11.53
C VAL A 70 9.99 -21.50 -12.82
N ARG A 71 9.34 -20.70 -13.66
CA ARG A 71 8.96 -21.13 -15.00
C ARG A 71 10.24 -21.23 -15.81
N ARG A 72 10.70 -22.46 -16.05
CA ARG A 72 11.76 -22.74 -17.00
C ARG A 72 11.11 -22.88 -18.36
N ASP A 73 11.62 -22.11 -19.31
CA ASP A 73 11.27 -22.23 -20.71
C ASP A 73 12.22 -23.30 -21.29
N ASP A 74 11.89 -24.58 -21.07
CA ASP A 74 12.47 -25.72 -21.80
C ASP A 74 11.61 -26.12 -23.01
#